data_AF-A0A430CDL0-F1
#
_entry.id   AF-A0A430CDL0-F1
#
_cell.length_a   1.000
_cell.length_b   1.000
_cell.length_c   1.000
_cell.angle_alpha   90.00
_cell.angle_beta   90.00
_cell.angle_gamma   90.00
#
_symmetry.space_group_name_H-M   'P 1'
#
loop_
_entity.id
_entity.type
_entity.pdbx_description
1 polymer ?
#
loop_
_entity_poly.entity_id
_entity_poly.type
_entity_poly.pdbx_seq_one_letter_code
_entity_poly.pdbx_strand_id
1 'polypeptide(L)'
;MPIPGVEPVQFGDEAMYYDTDAFTAAQSGYRIAFRPGERNYCPGCGQSHWTVGRMTAECAFCATALPINTGGTFGAGLFHNSAKAEQLAA
;
A
#
# COMPACT_ATOMS: atom_id res chain seq x y z
N MET A 1 -26.49 11.83 0.41
CA MET A 1 -25.70 12.56 1.42
C MET A 1 -24.30 12.69 0.85
N PRO A 2 -23.79 13.90 0.54
CA PRO A 2 -22.49 14.04 -0.12
C PRO A 2 -21.35 13.72 0.87
N ILE A 3 -20.35 13.01 0.37
CA ILE A 3 -19.10 12.67 1.07
C ILE A 3 -18.14 13.87 0.98
N PRO A 4 -17.56 14.34 2.10
CA PRO A 4 -16.66 15.49 2.09
C PRO A 4 -15.35 15.16 1.36
N GLY A 5 -14.94 16.03 0.41
CA GLY A 5 -13.68 15.91 -0.34
C GLY A 5 -13.80 15.44 -1.79
N VAL A 6 -15.01 15.15 -2.28
CA VAL A 6 -15.25 14.69 -3.66
C VAL A 6 -15.83 15.83 -4.48
N GLU A 7 -15.01 16.44 -5.33
CA GLU A 7 -15.49 17.34 -6.39
C GLU A 7 -15.80 16.52 -7.65
N PRO A 8 -16.99 16.66 -8.26
CA PRO A 8 -17.33 15.90 -9.46
C PRO A 8 -16.53 16.42 -10.66
N VAL A 9 -15.71 15.58 -11.28
CA VAL A 9 -15.09 15.87 -12.59
C VAL A 9 -16.11 15.60 -13.68
N GLN A 10 -16.52 16.64 -14.41
CA GLN A 10 -17.52 16.55 -15.49
C GLN A 10 -16.88 16.03 -16.79
N PHE A 11 -17.14 14.77 -17.16
CA PHE A 11 -16.90 14.25 -18.52
C PHE A 11 -18.12 13.40 -18.94
N GLY A 12 -19.03 13.98 -19.72
CA GLY A 12 -20.23 13.27 -20.19
C GLY A 12 -21.21 12.90 -19.08
N ASP A 13 -22.36 12.34 -19.45
CA ASP A 13 -23.53 12.11 -18.59
C ASP A 13 -23.43 10.92 -17.62
N GLU A 14 -22.27 10.24 -17.53
CA GLU A 14 -22.02 9.16 -16.57
C GLU A 14 -20.94 9.55 -15.55
N ALA A 15 -21.37 9.86 -14.32
CA ALA A 15 -20.47 10.08 -13.19
C ALA A 15 -19.88 8.75 -12.69
N MET A 16 -18.68 8.38 -13.16
CA MET A 16 -17.89 7.30 -12.60
C MET A 16 -17.13 7.79 -11.34
N TYR A 17 -17.47 7.22 -10.19
CA TYR A 17 -16.80 7.51 -8.92
C TYR A 17 -15.51 6.68 -8.82
N TYR A 18 -14.36 7.29 -9.14
CA TYR A 18 -13.05 6.70 -8.88
C TYR A 18 -12.34 7.53 -7.80
N ASP A 19 -11.88 6.85 -6.75
CA ASP A 19 -11.11 7.46 -5.67
C ASP A 19 -9.71 7.79 -6.21
N THR A 20 -9.46 9.08 -6.46
CA THR A 20 -8.15 9.59 -6.90
C THR A 20 -7.27 10.00 -5.71
N ASP A 21 -7.69 9.72 -4.48
CA ASP A 21 -6.94 10.14 -3.31
C ASP A 21 -5.57 9.47 -3.29
N ALA A 22 -4.54 10.24 -2.94
CA ALA A 22 -3.19 9.72 -2.91
C ALA A 22 -3.09 8.66 -1.79
N PHE A 23 -2.67 7.45 -2.15
CA PHE A 23 -2.47 6.39 -1.17
C PHE A 23 -1.55 6.88 -0.04
N THR A 24 -2.13 7.11 1.13
CA THR A 24 -1.39 7.56 2.31
C THR A 24 -1.28 6.39 3.26
N ALA A 25 -0.07 5.88 3.47
CA ALA A 25 0.18 4.73 4.35
C ALA A 25 -0.42 4.92 5.75
N ALA A 26 -0.43 6.15 6.27
CA ALA A 26 -1.02 6.49 7.58
C ALA A 26 -2.56 6.33 7.64
N GLN A 27 -3.26 6.55 6.52
CA GLN A 27 -4.73 6.41 6.46
C GLN A 27 -5.17 4.97 6.16
N SER A 28 -4.24 4.13 5.72
CA SER A 28 -4.51 2.79 5.22
C SER A 28 -4.76 1.74 6.33
N GLY A 29 -4.77 2.17 7.60
CA GLY A 29 -4.90 1.31 8.78
C GLY A 29 -3.58 0.63 9.20
N TYR A 30 -3.56 0.05 10.40
CA TYR A 30 -2.39 -0.69 10.90
C TYR A 30 -2.19 -1.98 10.09
N ARG A 31 -1.08 -2.08 9.35
CA ARG A 31 -0.68 -3.29 8.61
C ARG A 31 0.44 -4.00 9.36
N ILE A 32 0.20 -5.26 9.73
CA ILE A 32 1.24 -6.11 10.31
C ILE A 32 2.26 -6.43 9.21
N ALA A 33 3.53 -6.11 9.46
CA ALA A 33 4.62 -6.35 8.54
C ALA A 33 5.76 -7.07 9.25
N PHE A 34 6.43 -7.96 8.52
CA PHE A 34 7.62 -8.64 9.00
C PHE A 34 8.80 -7.66 9.07
N ARG A 35 9.47 -7.58 10.21
CA ARG A 35 10.61 -6.68 10.47
C ARG A 35 11.93 -7.46 10.53
N PRO A 36 12.82 -7.36 9.53
CA PRO A 36 14.10 -8.05 9.57
C PRO A 36 14.91 -7.66 10.82
N GLY A 37 15.52 -8.65 11.48
CA GLY A 37 16.32 -8.44 12.70
C GLY A 37 15.51 -8.32 14.00
N GLU A 38 14.18 -8.30 13.93
CA GLU A 38 13.30 -8.30 15.10
C GLU A 38 12.64 -9.67 15.30
N ARG A 39 12.17 -9.96 16.52
CA ARG A 39 11.40 -11.17 16.79
C ARG A 39 9.97 -10.99 16.29
N ASN A 40 9.65 -11.62 15.16
CA ASN A 40 8.32 -11.56 14.55
C ASN A 40 7.51 -12.81 14.93
N TYR A 41 6.33 -12.63 15.52
CA TYR A 41 5.37 -13.70 15.79
C TYR A 41 4.29 -13.72 14.71
N CYS A 42 3.90 -14.91 14.27
CA CYS A 42 2.87 -15.09 13.27
C CYS A 42 1.50 -14.73 13.85
N PRO A 43 0.71 -13.83 13.22
CA PRO A 43 -0.62 -13.50 13.70
C PRO A 43 -1.63 -14.65 13.53
N GLY A 44 -1.32 -15.65 12.70
CA GLY A 44 -2.17 -16.82 12.48
C GLY A 44 -2.01 -17.91 13.54
N CYS A 45 -0.78 -18.23 13.94
CA CYS A 45 -0.48 -19.38 14.81
C CYS A 45 0.45 -19.08 15.99
N GLY A 46 0.94 -17.84 16.13
CA GLY A 46 1.83 -17.41 17.21
C GLY A 46 3.28 -17.88 17.09
N GLN A 47 3.63 -18.69 16.08
CA GLN A 47 5.00 -19.17 15.88
C GLN A 47 5.92 -18.11 15.26
N SER A 48 7.23 -18.25 15.41
CA SER A 48 8.21 -17.25 14.95
C SER A 48 9.19 -17.76 13.87
N HIS A 49 8.90 -18.89 13.22
CA HIS A 49 9.71 -19.38 12.11
C HIS A 49 9.12 -18.93 10.78
N TRP A 50 9.99 -18.38 9.92
CA TRP A 50 9.61 -17.73 8.68
C TRP A 50 10.53 -18.14 7.54
N THR A 51 9.93 -18.44 6.39
CA THR A 51 10.63 -18.47 5.10
C THR A 51 10.59 -17.06 4.51
N VAL A 52 11.74 -16.38 4.50
CA VAL A 52 11.84 -14.98 4.07
C VAL A 52 12.15 -14.90 2.58
N GLY A 53 11.20 -14.37 1.80
CA GLY A 53 11.36 -14.08 0.38
C GLY A 53 11.79 -12.64 0.11
N ARG A 54 11.58 -12.18 -1.13
CA ARG A 54 11.95 -10.81 -1.55
C ARG A 54 10.97 -9.74 -1.09
N MET A 55 9.67 -10.05 -1.11
CA MET A 55 8.59 -9.11 -0.81
C MET A 55 7.81 -9.50 0.45
N THR A 56 7.82 -10.79 0.80
CA THR A 56 7.02 -11.36 1.88
C THR A 56 7.86 -12.32 2.73
N ALA A 57 7.44 -12.49 3.98
CA ALA A 57 7.87 -13.58 4.84
C ALA A 57 6.68 -14.50 5.10
N GLU A 58 6.85 -15.79 4.85
CA GLU A 58 5.80 -16.80 5.02
C GLU A 58 6.05 -17.62 6.28
N CYS A 59 5.02 -17.82 7.11
CA CYS A 59 5.15 -18.64 8.30
C CYS A 59 5.31 -20.12 7.93
N ALA A 60 6.38 -20.76 8.43
CA ALA A 60 6.69 -22.15 8.13
C ALA A 60 5.68 -23.18 8.69
N PHE A 61 4.70 -22.76 9.50
CA PHE A 61 3.73 -23.64 10.16
C PHE A 61 2.32 -23.55 9.57
N CYS A 62 1.82 -22.34 9.32
CA CYS A 62 0.45 -22.10 8.86
C CYS A 62 0.37 -21.37 7.52
N ALA A 63 1.50 -21.16 6.84
CA ALA A 63 1.59 -20.46 5.55
C ALA A 63 1.05 -19.01 5.55
N THR A 64 0.86 -18.39 6.73
CA THR A 64 0.50 -16.97 6.81
C THR A 64 1.65 -16.13 6.26
N ALA A 65 1.38 -15.35 5.20
CA ALA A 65 2.36 -14.46 4.59
C ALA A 65 2.18 -13.02 5.07
N LEU A 66 3.28 -12.41 5.51
CA LEU A 66 3.35 -10.99 5.86
C LEU A 66 4.22 -10.23 4.85
N PRO A 67 3.86 -8.98 4.50
CA PRO A 67 4.75 -8.11 3.74
C PRO A 67 5.98 -7.77 4.57
N ILE A 68 7.15 -7.67 3.94
CA ILE A 68 8.37 -7.21 4.60
C ILE A 68 8.29 -5.69 4.77
N ASN A 69 8.56 -5.15 5.97
CA ASN A 69 8.45 -3.71 6.27
C ASN A 69 9.43 -2.86 5.45
N THR A 70 10.53 -3.46 4.99
CA THR A 70 11.49 -2.85 4.05
C THR A 70 11.15 -3.19 2.59
N GLY A 71 10.03 -3.84 2.33
CA GLY A 71 9.53 -4.21 1.00
C GLY A 71 8.95 -3.02 0.23
N GLY A 72 9.65 -1.89 0.25
CA GLY A 72 9.54 -0.92 -0.84
C GLY A 72 10.22 -1.49 -2.07
N THR A 73 9.75 -1.12 -3.26
CA THR A 73 10.38 -1.47 -4.52
C THR A 73 11.85 -0.99 -4.49
N PHE A 74 12.80 -1.91 -4.33
CA PHE A 74 14.21 -1.58 -4.56
C PHE A 74 14.43 -1.53 -6.08
N GLY A 75 14.32 -0.32 -6.61
CA GLY A 75 14.49 0.00 -8.02
C GLY A 75 13.93 1.39 -8.25
N ALA A 76 14.48 2.13 -9.22
CA ALA A 76 13.92 3.39 -9.69
C ALA A 76 12.59 3.13 -10.42
N GLY A 77 11.61 2.57 -9.70
CA GLY A 77 10.25 2.48 -10.17
C GLY A 77 9.81 3.91 -10.46
N LEU A 78 9.39 4.11 -11.70
CA LEU A 78 8.62 5.27 -12.11
C LEU A 78 7.31 5.20 -11.33
N PHE A 79 7.30 5.58 -10.06
CA PHE A 79 6.07 6.04 -9.47
C PHE A 79 5.64 7.17 -10.38
N HIS A 80 4.56 6.97 -11.12
CA HIS A 80 3.90 8.05 -11.83
C HIS A 80 3.33 8.92 -10.73
N ASN A 81 4.18 9.74 -10.13
CA ASN A 81 3.75 10.93 -9.47
C ASN A 81 3.11 11.67 -10.64
N SER A 82 1.79 11.64 -10.72
CA SER A 82 1.02 12.70 -11.36
C SER A 82 1.23 13.98 -10.54
N ALA A 83 2.50 14.36 -10.31
CA ALA A 83 2.89 15.72 -10.09
C ALA A 83 2.50 16.37 -11.39
N LYS A 84 1.27 16.90 -11.42
CA LYS A 84 0.85 18.08 -12.17
C LYS A 84 1.97 18.54 -13.09
N ALA A 85 2.13 17.83 -14.20
CA ALA A 85 3.12 18.13 -15.20
C ALA A 85 2.52 19.35 -15.91
N GLU A 86 2.96 20.52 -15.45
CA GLU A 86 3.22 21.64 -16.34
C GLU A 86 2.03 22.09 -17.21
N GLN A 87 0.93 22.50 -16.60
CA GLN A 87 -0.05 23.41 -17.21
C GLN A 87 -0.58 24.32 -16.08
N LEU A 88 -0.27 25.60 -15.96
CA LEU A 88 0.03 26.60 -16.98
C LEU A 88 1.29 27.41 -16.62
N ALA A 89 2.19 27.50 -17.59
CA ALA A 89 3.16 28.57 -17.73
C ALA A 89 2.45 29.85 -18.23
N ALA A 90 3.09 31.00 -17.95
CA ALA A 90 2.79 32.38 -18.36
C ALA A 90 1.83 33.17 -17.47
#